data_AF-A0AAW5TLS1-F1
#
_entry.id   AF-A0AAW5TLS1-F1
#
_cell.length_a   1.000
_cell.length_b   1.000
_cell.length_c   1.000
_cell.angle_alpha   90.00
_cell.angle_beta   90.00
_cell.angle_gamma   90.00
#
_symmetry.space_group_name_H-M   'P 1'
#
loop_
_entity.id
_entity.type
_entity.pdbx_description
1 polymer ?
#
loop_
_entity_poly.entity_id
_entity_poly.type
_entity_poly.pdbx_seq_one_letter_code
_entity_poly.pdbx_strand_id
1 'polypeptide(L)'
;ESQLYVYYKTKFRNHILDILRKQESQKRKLNRQAYEEVSEIGHQLSLKELYLDELVILRDQLNSYQAQLSPEKQEQYERLLADERFKGRQAMIRELRAYLK
;
A
#
# COMPACT_ATOMS: atom_id res chain seq x y z
N GLU A 1 31.16 -10.04 -46.21
CA GLU A 1 30.65 -8.99 -45.29
C GLU A 1 29.26 -8.45 -45.69
N SER A 2 29.00 -8.15 -46.97
CA SER A 2 27.71 -7.59 -47.45
C SER A 2 26.47 -8.44 -47.13
N GLN A 3 26.55 -9.78 -47.25
CA GLN A 3 25.42 -10.68 -46.97
C GLN A 3 25.04 -10.75 -45.48
N LEU A 4 26.03 -10.69 -44.58
CA LEU A 4 25.80 -10.65 -43.12
C LEU A 4 25.06 -9.36 -42.73
N TYR A 5 25.40 -8.24 -43.38
CA TYR A 5 24.74 -6.96 -43.15
C TYR A 5 23.28 -6.95 -43.62
N VAL A 6 22.98 -7.58 -44.77
CA VAL A 6 21.59 -7.74 -45.26
C VAL A 6 20.77 -8.61 -44.31
N TYR A 7 21.36 -9.72 -43.84
CA TYR A 7 20.73 -10.60 -42.85
C TYR A 7 20.46 -9.87 -41.53
N TYR A 8 21.44 -9.13 -41.02
CA TYR A 8 21.30 -8.32 -39.81
C TYR A 8 20.18 -7.28 -39.95
N LYS A 9 20.15 -6.51 -41.04
CA LYS A 9 19.09 -5.53 -41.30
C LYS A 9 17.70 -6.16 -41.29
N THR A 10 17.57 -7.33 -41.90
CA THR A 10 16.30 -8.05 -41.97
C THR A 10 15.87 -8.56 -40.59
N LYS A 11 16.79 -9.20 -39.86
CA LYS A 11 16.54 -9.68 -38.50
C LYS A 11 16.20 -8.55 -37.53
N PHE A 12 16.94 -7.45 -37.58
CA PHE A 12 16.71 -6.28 -36.73
C PHE A 12 15.36 -5.64 -37.02
N ARG A 13 15.02 -5.41 -38.30
CA ARG A 13 13.72 -4.89 -38.71
C ARG A 13 12.58 -5.77 -38.20
N ASN A 14 12.70 -7.10 -38.36
CA ASN A 14 11.68 -8.03 -37.92
C ASN A 14 11.54 -8.04 -36.39
N HIS A 15 12.65 -7.99 -35.67
CA HIS A 15 12.64 -7.92 -34.21
C HIS A 15 11.88 -6.69 -33.68
N ILE A 16 12.12 -5.51 -34.26
CA ILE A 16 11.41 -4.28 -33.87
C ILE A 16 9.91 -4.38 -34.17
N LEU A 17 9.55 -4.89 -35.35
CA LEU A 17 8.14 -5.09 -35.72
C LEU A 17 7.44 -6.08 -34.80
N ASP A 18 8.12 -7.14 -34.37
CA ASP A 18 7.55 -8.12 -33.45
C ASP A 18 7.34 -7.55 -32.04
N ILE A 19 8.26 -6.70 -31.56
CA ILE A 19 8.06 -5.96 -30.31
C ILE A 19 6.84 -5.05 -30.42
N LEU A 20 6.72 -4.28 -31.50
CA LEU A 20 5.58 -3.38 -31.71
C LEU A 20 4.26 -4.15 -31.76
N ARG A 21 4.20 -5.28 -32.49
CA ARG A 21 3.02 -6.15 -32.52
C ARG A 21 2.66 -6.70 -31.14
N LYS A 22 3.67 -7.08 -30.34
CA LYS A 22 3.47 -7.57 -28.97
C LYS A 22 2.88 -6.49 -28.07
N GLN A 23 3.41 -5.27 -28.12
CA GLN A 23 2.89 -4.12 -27.38
C GLN A 23 1.46 -3.79 -27.81
N GLU A 24 1.20 -3.80 -29.12
CA GLU A 24 -0.13 -3.51 -29.65
C GLU A 24 -1.16 -4.57 -29.24
N SER A 25 -0.76 -5.86 -29.26
CA SER A 25 -1.59 -6.95 -28.76
C SER A 25 -1.91 -6.80 -27.27
N GLN A 26 -0.94 -6.41 -26.44
CA GLN A 26 -1.17 -6.10 -25.03
C GLN A 26 -2.15 -4.93 -24.86
N LYS A 27 -1.99 -3.85 -25.64
CA LYS A 27 -2.89 -2.70 -25.61
C LYS A 27 -4.32 -3.06 -26.02
N ARG A 28 -4.49 -3.94 -27.02
CA ARG A 28 -5.82 -4.45 -27.42
C ARG A 28 -6.47 -5.29 -26.32
N LYS A 29 -5.70 -6.10 -25.59
CA LYS A 29 -6.21 -6.84 -24.43
C LYS A 29 -6.69 -5.90 -23.34
N LEU A 30 -5.89 -4.87 -23.01
CA LEU A 30 -6.26 -3.85 -22.03
C LEU A 30 -7.51 -3.08 -22.47
N ASN A 31 -7.57 -2.63 -23.73
CA ASN A 31 -8.73 -1.91 -24.27
C ASN A 31 -10.00 -2.77 -24.34
N ARG A 32 -9.88 -4.09 -24.36
CA ARG A 32 -11.02 -5.03 -24.38
C ARG A 32 -11.49 -5.37 -22.96
N GLN A 33 -10.70 -5.09 -21.93
CA GLN A 33 -11.17 -5.24 -20.55
C GLN A 33 -12.30 -4.25 -20.33
N ALA A 34 -13.40 -4.74 -19.74
CA ALA A 34 -14.46 -3.87 -19.27
C ALA A 34 -13.88 -2.93 -18.20
N TYR A 35 -14.41 -1.71 -18.11
CA TYR A 35 -14.05 -0.81 -17.03
C TYR A 35 -14.53 -1.45 -15.71
N GLU A 36 -13.61 -2.00 -14.94
CA GLU A 36 -13.84 -2.39 -13.56
C GLU A 36 -13.60 -1.13 -12.70
N GLU A 37 -14.61 -0.74 -11.93
CA GLU A 37 -14.42 0.37 -11.00
C GLU A 37 -13.35 -0.03 -9.98
N VAL A 38 -12.41 0.88 -9.69
CA VAL A 38 -11.36 0.65 -8.67
C VAL A 38 -11.99 0.29 -7.32
N SER A 39 -13.22 0.74 -7.06
CA SER A 39 -14.05 0.39 -5.91
C SER A 39 -14.37 -1.12 -5.82
N GLU A 40 -14.59 -1.81 -6.95
CA GLU A 40 -14.91 -3.25 -6.99
C GLU A 40 -13.68 -4.11 -6.65
N ILE A 41 -12.47 -3.64 -7.02
CA ILE A 41 -11.19 -4.28 -6.70
C ILE A 41 -10.77 -4.01 -5.24
N GLY A 42 -11.32 -2.96 -4.61
CA GLY A 42 -11.05 -2.61 -3.21
C GLY A 42 -11.28 -3.77 -2.24
N HIS A 43 -12.27 -4.63 -2.50
CA HIS A 43 -12.55 -5.82 -1.68
C HIS A 43 -11.53 -6.96 -1.84
N GLN A 44 -10.79 -6.99 -2.96
CA GLN A 44 -9.76 -7.99 -3.25
C GLN A 44 -8.39 -7.59 -2.71
N LEU A 45 -8.20 -6.30 -2.42
CA LEU A 45 -7.04 -5.83 -1.68
C LEU A 45 -7.17 -6.35 -0.25
N SER A 46 -6.53 -7.49 0.04
CA SER A 46 -6.38 -8.04 1.39
C SER A 46 -5.53 -7.15 2.32
N LEU A 47 -5.34 -5.88 1.95
CA LEU A 47 -4.77 -4.88 2.83
C LEU A 47 -5.83 -4.65 3.90
N LYS A 48 -5.49 -5.04 5.12
CA LYS A 48 -6.25 -4.76 6.34
C LYS A 48 -6.22 -3.25 6.64
N GLU A 49 -6.66 -2.46 5.67
CA GLU A 49 -6.87 -1.04 5.81
C GLU A 49 -8.15 -0.88 6.60
N LEU A 50 -8.08 -0.15 7.72
CA LEU A 50 -9.28 0.23 8.46
C LEU A 50 -10.17 1.04 7.52
N TYR A 51 -11.46 0.72 7.50
CA TYR A 51 -12.44 1.57 6.83
C TYR A 51 -12.42 2.98 7.45
N LEU A 52 -12.85 3.98 6.69
CA LEU A 52 -12.91 5.37 7.14
C LEU A 52 -13.63 5.51 8.49
N ASP A 53 -14.73 4.79 8.66
CA ASP A 53 -15.52 4.79 9.89
C ASP A 53 -14.74 4.18 11.07
N GLU A 54 -14.01 3.09 10.82
CA GLU A 54 -13.14 2.45 11.81
C GLU A 54 -11.98 3.37 12.22
N LEU A 55 -11.42 4.14 11.27
CA LEU A 55 -10.38 5.14 11.56
C LEU A 55 -10.90 6.27 12.44
N VAL A 56 -12.12 6.74 12.19
CA VAL A 56 -12.76 7.79 13.01
C VAL A 56 -12.98 7.28 14.43
N ILE A 57 -13.51 6.06 14.58
CA ILE A 57 -13.72 5.43 15.89
C ILE A 57 -12.40 5.26 16.63
N LEU A 58 -11.36 4.76 15.96
CA LEU A 58 -10.02 4.59 16.55
C LEU A 58 -9.48 5.93 17.04
N ARG A 59 -9.64 7.00 16.26
CA ARG A 59 -9.14 8.33 16.61
C ARG A 59 -9.88 8.90 17.81
N ASP A 60 -11.19 8.70 17.89
CA ASP A 60 -11.98 9.13 19.04
C ASP A 60 -11.58 8.39 20.32
N GLN A 61 -11.38 7.07 20.23
CA GLN A 61 -10.88 6.23 21.33
C GLN A 61 -9.48 6.64 21.80
N LEU A 62 -8.58 7.00 20.88
CA LEU A 62 -7.25 7.47 21.25
C LEU A 62 -7.31 8.83 21.95
N ASN A 63 -8.17 9.74 21.48
CA ASN A 63 -8.37 11.04 22.11
C ASN A 63 -8.98 10.90 23.53
N SER A 64 -9.96 10.02 23.71
CA SER A 64 -10.57 9.76 25.02
C SER A 64 -9.56 9.13 25.99
N TYR A 65 -8.71 8.22 25.50
CA TYR A 65 -7.62 7.63 26.28
C TYR A 65 -6.58 8.67 26.70
N GLN A 66 -6.21 9.59 25.81
CA GLN A 66 -5.28 10.68 26.11
C GLN A 66 -5.83 11.63 27.18
N ALA A 67 -7.14 11.92 27.14
CA ALA A 67 -7.81 12.80 28.09
C ALA A 67 -7.94 12.19 29.51
N GLN A 68 -7.98 10.86 29.63
CA GLN A 68 -8.07 10.16 30.91
C GLN A 68 -6.72 9.92 31.58
N LEU A 69 -5.61 10.20 30.89
CA LEU A 69 -4.26 9.89 31.34
C LEU A 69 -3.67 10.99 32.24
N SER A 70 -2.90 10.58 33.25
CA SER A 70 -2.12 11.50 34.09
C SER A 70 -0.97 12.15 33.29
N PRO A 71 -0.49 13.35 33.69
CA PRO A 71 0.55 14.07 32.94
C PRO A 71 1.84 13.25 32.74
N GLU A 72 2.24 12.45 33.72
CA GLU A 72 3.40 11.54 33.61
C GLU A 72 3.20 10.45 32.55
N LYS A 73 1.97 9.94 32.41
CA LYS A 73 1.65 8.92 31.41
C LYS A 73 1.42 9.54 30.02
N GLN A 74 1.03 10.81 29.92
CA GLN A 74 0.92 11.53 28.64
C GLN A 74 2.30 11.70 27.99
N GLU A 75 3.33 12.07 28.77
CA GLU A 75 4.70 12.14 28.25
C GLU A 75 5.20 10.77 27.75
N GLN A 76 4.84 9.69 28.45
CA GLN A 76 5.14 8.31 28.00
C GLN A 76 4.37 7.93 26.72
N TYR A 77 3.16 8.44 26.54
CA TYR A 77 2.36 8.22 25.33
C TYR A 77 2.96 8.96 24.14
N GLU A 78 3.37 10.21 24.31
CA GLU A 78 4.05 10.98 23.25
C GLU A 78 5.38 10.33 22.85
N ARG A 79 6.16 9.84 23.82
CA ARG A 79 7.36 9.03 23.57
C ARG A 79 7.04 7.72 22.84
N LEU A 80 5.90 7.10 23.14
CA LEU A 80 5.44 5.90 22.44
C LEU A 80 5.09 6.19 20.98
N LEU A 81 4.45 7.33 20.70
CA LEU A 81 4.14 7.78 19.33
C LEU A 81 5.41 8.13 18.53
N ALA A 82 6.43 8.68 19.20
CA ALA A 82 7.74 8.95 18.61
C ALA A 82 8.64 7.71 18.44
N ASP A 83 8.13 6.51 18.79
CA ASP A 83 8.84 5.23 18.83
C ASP A 83 10.11 5.21 19.71
N GLU A 84 10.13 6.04 20.75
CA GLU A 84 11.22 6.07 21.72
C GLU A 84 11.11 4.92 22.75
N ARG A 85 12.26 4.54 23.32
CA ARG A 85 12.33 3.48 24.34
C ARG A 85 12.18 4.08 25.75
N PHE A 86 11.21 3.59 26.51
CA PHE A 86 11.02 3.97 27.92
C PHE A 86 10.66 2.76 28.80
N LYS A 87 10.92 2.90 30.11
CA LYS A 87 10.55 1.87 31.10
C LYS A 87 9.02 1.78 31.19
N GLY A 88 8.46 0.59 30.98
CA GLY A 88 7.01 0.37 31.03
C GLY A 88 6.28 0.35 29.67
N ARG A 89 7.00 0.50 28.54
CA ARG A 89 6.41 0.48 27.18
C ARG A 89 5.50 -0.73 26.93
N GLN A 90 5.92 -1.93 27.32
CA GLN A 90 5.09 -3.13 27.14
C GLN A 90 3.82 -3.13 28.00
N ALA A 91 3.87 -2.56 29.21
CA ALA A 91 2.69 -2.44 30.07
C ALA A 91 1.69 -1.47 29.45
N MET A 92 2.18 -0.33 28.94
CA MET A 92 1.36 0.66 28.25
C MET A 92 0.72 0.11 26.96
N ILE A 93 1.47 -0.68 26.18
CA ILE A 93 0.92 -1.36 24.99
C ILE A 93 -0.16 -2.39 25.39
N ARG A 94 0.00 -3.08 26.53
CA ARG A 94 -1.02 -4.01 27.04
C ARG A 94 -2.28 -3.27 27.49
N GLU A 95 -2.14 -2.14 28.18
CA GLU A 95 -3.26 -1.27 28.56
C GLU A 95 -3.99 -0.75 27.32
N LEU A 96 -3.25 -0.22 26.33
CA LEU A 96 -3.81 0.24 25.05
C LEU A 96 -4.53 -0.89 24.30
N ARG A 97 -3.97 -2.11 24.27
CA ARG A 97 -4.63 -3.27 23.65
C ARG A 97 -5.90 -3.71 24.37
N ALA A 98 -6.00 -3.48 25.68
CA ALA A 98 -7.21 -3.80 26.44
C ALA A 98 -8.29 -2.73 26.22
N TYR A 99 -7.90 -1.47 26.02
CA TYR A 99 -8.80 -0.35 25.79
C TYR A 99 -9.33 -0.30 24.35
N LEU A 100 -8.50 -0.65 23.37
CA LEU A 100 -8.83 -0.67 21.93
C LEU A 100 -9.50 -1.99 21.47
N LYS A 101 -9.98 -2.83 22.40
CA LYS A 101 -10.60 -4.13 22.11
C LYS A 101 -12.11 -4.00 22.07
#